data_AF-A0A0U9HKW2-F1
#
_entry.id   AF-A0A0U9HKW2-F1
#
_cell.length_a   1.000
_cell.length_b   1.000
_cell.length_c   1.000
_cell.angle_alpha   90.00
_cell.angle_beta   90.00
_cell.angle_gamma   90.00
#
_symmetry.space_group_name_H-M   'P 1'
#
loop_
_entity.id
_entity.type
_entity.pdbx_description
1 polymer ?
#
loop_
_entity_poly.entity_id
_entity_poly.type
_entity_poly.pdbx_seq_one_letter_code
_entity_poly.pdbx_strand_id
1 'polypeptide(L)'
;MQEQGGRKLSQDVRVLELCADLITVGGSTCATVLESAASYLAWDLLDQAAMQADVVLDISWEKLHTGPWKDVNVAWRNAYSLAAILTVRSQKLNPDSAARAMRVLDLAVMMGGPLFRPEIDALINQVQALAAEPSRSVNNKHVTKESGLRFEGRFAEDWTKNPSGEAQEGTPVGPSSAEYTKASSEQEATFPEDGLFDTKRVNRVREQGGPSGVALPDVTDAEDERERTDHDRQRKRAKVSSRKIPLPPNSNPCSESIPRRHVPSLEAFLCEHMLAERPVIVTGVVTQWPAFRRWGDLAYLKRVAGLRTVPVEVGETYVAEKWRQELMTMGRFIEMHMEGGERPEERGYLAQHPLFEQIPELRKDIVTPDYCSLGGGEMQSVNAWFGPPGTVTPLHYDPHHNLLAQVVGRKYIRLYAPSASECVYPHTQGMLTNTSRVNLDQVDKGEFPLFATAHFTECVLEAGEVLYIPPRWWHYVTSLSKSFSVSFWWSEGQD
;
A
#
# COMPACT_ATOMS: atom_id res chain seq x y z
N MET A 1 -25.52 35.80 -15.49
CA MET A 1 -25.50 35.24 -14.12
C MET A 1 -24.51 34.06 -13.99
N GLN A 2 -23.36 34.11 -14.65
CA GLN A 2 -22.34 33.03 -14.65
C GLN A 2 -21.03 33.44 -13.93
N GLU A 3 -21.00 34.58 -13.25
CA GLU A 3 -19.77 35.20 -12.72
C GLU A 3 -19.42 34.86 -11.26
N GLN A 4 -20.26 34.12 -10.52
CA GLN A 4 -20.06 33.95 -9.06
C GLN A 4 -19.43 32.60 -8.63
N GLY A 5 -19.30 31.63 -9.54
CA GLY A 5 -18.76 30.30 -9.19
C GLY A 5 -17.23 30.25 -9.13
N GLY A 6 -16.55 30.96 -10.03
CA GLY A 6 -15.10 30.85 -10.25
C GLY A 6 -14.20 31.65 -9.31
N ARG A 7 -14.75 32.40 -8.35
CA ARG A 7 -13.92 33.19 -7.40
C ARG A 7 -13.58 32.45 -6.10
N LYS A 8 -14.15 31.27 -5.84
CA LYS A 8 -14.12 30.66 -4.50
C LYS A 8 -12.89 29.80 -4.16
N LEU A 9 -12.21 29.18 -5.13
CA LEU A 9 -11.08 28.27 -4.82
C LEU A 9 -9.76 29.00 -4.55
N SER A 10 -9.44 30.06 -5.29
CA SER A 10 -8.26 30.90 -5.02
C SER A 10 -8.44 31.84 -3.82
N GLN A 11 -9.69 32.03 -3.36
CA GLN A 11 -10.02 32.78 -2.15
C GLN A 11 -10.28 31.87 -0.94
N ASP A 12 -10.03 30.57 -1.09
CA ASP A 12 -10.07 29.69 0.06
C ASP A 12 -8.94 30.06 1.02
N VAL A 13 -9.32 30.29 2.28
CA VAL A 13 -8.43 30.57 3.39
C VAL A 13 -7.35 29.48 3.52
N ARG A 14 -7.68 28.18 3.34
CA ARG A 14 -6.67 27.11 3.46
C ARG A 14 -5.65 27.14 2.32
N VAL A 15 -6.06 27.47 1.11
CA VAL A 15 -5.15 27.66 -0.04
C VAL A 15 -4.23 28.86 0.22
N LEU A 16 -4.77 29.97 0.72
CA LEU A 16 -4.00 31.18 1.03
C LEU A 16 -3.02 30.95 2.19
N GLU A 17 -3.44 30.28 3.26
CA GLU A 17 -2.60 29.87 4.38
C GLU A 17 -1.47 28.95 3.92
N LEU A 18 -1.78 27.93 3.09
CA LEU A 18 -0.76 27.07 2.51
C LEU A 18 0.26 27.85 1.67
N CYS A 19 -0.20 28.81 0.85
CA CYS A 19 0.71 29.63 0.05
C CYS A 19 1.62 30.48 0.96
N ALA A 20 1.09 31.03 2.05
CA ALA A 20 1.89 31.74 3.05
C ALA A 20 2.91 30.81 3.72
N ASP A 21 2.50 29.63 4.16
CA ASP A 21 3.38 28.62 4.76
C ASP A 21 4.50 28.22 3.80
N LEU A 22 4.18 27.94 2.54
CA LEU A 22 5.17 27.65 1.50
C LEU A 22 6.18 28.79 1.35
N ILE A 23 5.75 30.05 1.35
CA ILE A 23 6.65 31.21 1.31
C ILE A 23 7.61 31.21 2.51
N THR A 24 7.11 30.93 3.73
CA THR A 24 7.96 30.91 4.93
C THR A 24 9.05 29.84 4.89
N VAL A 25 8.81 28.73 4.18
CA VAL A 25 9.77 27.62 4.02
C VAL A 25 10.57 27.69 2.71
N GLY A 26 10.59 28.85 2.04
CA GLY A 26 11.39 29.11 0.84
C GLY A 26 10.75 28.66 -0.47
N GLY A 27 9.44 28.40 -0.48
CA GLY A 27 8.65 27.89 -1.60
C GLY A 27 7.89 28.95 -2.39
N SER A 28 8.33 30.21 -2.43
CA SER A 28 7.57 31.33 -3.04
C SER A 28 7.16 31.09 -4.50
N THR A 29 8.02 30.47 -5.32
CA THR A 29 7.68 30.09 -6.70
C THR A 29 6.57 29.03 -6.73
N CYS A 30 6.68 28.01 -5.88
CA CYS A 30 5.68 26.95 -5.76
C CYS A 30 4.32 27.54 -5.35
N ALA A 31 4.30 28.42 -4.35
CA ALA A 31 3.10 29.11 -3.89
C ALA A 31 2.42 29.90 -5.02
N THR A 32 3.20 30.66 -5.81
CA THR A 32 2.67 31.46 -6.93
C THR A 32 2.05 30.59 -8.02
N VAL A 33 2.72 29.47 -8.37
CA VAL A 33 2.22 28.54 -9.39
C VAL A 33 0.98 27.80 -8.88
N LEU A 34 0.94 27.42 -7.59
CA LEU A 34 -0.19 26.74 -6.96
C LEU A 34 -1.44 27.63 -6.90
N GLU A 35 -1.29 28.89 -6.50
CA GLU A 35 -2.37 29.89 -6.50
C GLU A 35 -2.90 30.15 -7.92
N SER A 36 -1.99 30.20 -8.90
CA SER A 36 -2.35 30.35 -10.31
C SER A 36 -3.13 29.13 -10.83
N ALA A 37 -2.70 27.91 -10.47
CA ALA A 37 -3.38 26.67 -10.86
C ALA A 37 -4.80 26.60 -10.29
N ALA A 38 -4.96 26.95 -9.02
CA ALA A 38 -6.26 27.04 -8.35
C ALA A 38 -7.15 28.09 -9.01
N SER A 39 -6.58 29.24 -9.38
CA SER A 39 -7.29 30.29 -10.12
C SER A 39 -7.74 29.78 -11.49
N TYR A 40 -6.85 29.22 -12.31
CA TYR A 40 -7.21 28.72 -13.64
C TYR A 40 -8.32 27.67 -13.59
N LEU A 41 -8.28 26.74 -12.63
CA LEU A 41 -9.34 25.77 -12.45
C LEU A 41 -10.68 26.45 -12.15
N ALA A 42 -10.67 27.49 -11.31
CA ALA A 42 -11.86 28.23 -10.95
C ALA A 42 -12.42 29.05 -12.13
N TRP A 43 -11.58 29.47 -13.06
CA TRP A 43 -11.96 30.11 -14.33
C TRP A 43 -12.28 29.11 -15.46
N ASP A 44 -12.36 27.80 -15.19
CA ASP A 44 -12.59 26.72 -16.18
C ASP A 44 -11.51 26.65 -17.28
N LEU A 45 -10.29 27.10 -16.97
CA LEU A 45 -9.10 27.02 -17.83
C LEU A 45 -8.32 25.74 -17.51
N LEU A 46 -8.92 24.60 -17.86
CA LEU A 46 -8.50 23.27 -17.42
C LEU A 46 -7.08 22.89 -17.86
N ASP A 47 -6.69 23.17 -19.10
CA ASP A 47 -5.35 22.81 -19.60
C ASP A 47 -4.24 23.59 -18.86
N GLN A 48 -4.47 24.88 -18.59
CA GLN A 48 -3.56 25.72 -17.82
C GLN A 48 -3.49 25.28 -16.36
N ALA A 49 -4.63 24.95 -15.76
CA ALA A 49 -4.72 24.44 -14.41
C ALA A 49 -3.94 23.12 -14.26
N ALA A 50 -4.13 22.17 -15.18
CA ALA A 50 -3.41 20.90 -15.19
C ALA A 50 -1.90 21.11 -15.33
N MET A 51 -1.47 21.91 -16.31
CA MET A 51 -0.05 22.16 -16.56
C MET A 51 0.66 22.78 -15.34
N GLN A 52 0.00 23.71 -14.64
CA GLN A 52 0.58 24.31 -13.44
C GLN A 52 0.52 23.40 -12.22
N ALA A 53 -0.56 22.63 -12.06
CA ALA A 53 -0.65 21.63 -11.01
C ALA A 53 0.46 20.57 -11.14
N ASP A 54 0.75 20.12 -12.35
CA ASP A 54 1.84 19.17 -12.61
C ASP A 54 3.21 19.76 -12.24
N VAL A 55 3.46 21.05 -12.54
CA VAL A 55 4.68 21.74 -12.07
C VAL A 55 4.77 21.76 -10.53
N VAL A 56 3.65 21.99 -9.83
CA VAL A 56 3.65 21.97 -8.36
C VAL A 56 3.87 20.56 -7.83
N LEU A 57 3.32 19.53 -8.48
CA LEU A 57 3.59 18.13 -8.14
C LEU A 57 5.09 17.82 -8.26
N ASP A 58 5.75 18.24 -9.33
CA ASP A 58 7.19 18.00 -9.55
C ASP A 58 8.05 18.71 -8.50
N ILE A 59 7.80 20.02 -8.26
CA ILE A 59 8.55 20.79 -7.26
C ILE A 59 8.33 20.20 -5.86
N SER A 60 7.08 19.89 -5.52
CA SER A 60 6.76 19.32 -4.20
C SER A 60 7.41 17.95 -4.06
N TRP A 61 7.33 17.09 -5.08
CA TRP A 61 7.98 15.79 -5.11
C TRP A 61 9.48 15.89 -4.81
N GLU A 62 10.21 16.80 -5.49
CA GLU A 62 11.62 17.03 -5.20
C GLU A 62 11.84 17.31 -3.70
N LYS A 63 11.06 18.22 -3.12
CA LYS A 63 11.19 18.59 -1.71
C LYS A 63 10.86 17.46 -0.75
N LEU A 64 9.89 16.61 -1.07
CA LEU A 64 9.55 15.43 -0.29
C LEU A 64 10.69 14.39 -0.28
N HIS A 65 11.62 14.44 -1.23
CA HIS A 65 12.70 13.46 -1.39
C HIS A 65 14.11 14.04 -1.19
N THR A 66 14.23 15.27 -0.69
CA THR A 66 15.53 15.93 -0.42
C THR A 66 16.16 15.64 0.95
N GLY A 67 15.61 14.69 1.73
CA GLY A 67 16.14 14.35 3.05
C GLY A 67 15.29 13.32 3.79
N PRO A 68 15.55 13.07 5.09
CA PRO A 68 14.76 12.17 5.90
C PRO A 68 13.29 12.60 5.96
N TRP A 69 12.37 11.65 5.83
CA TRP A 69 10.92 11.93 5.78
C TRP A 69 10.41 12.74 6.99
N LYS A 70 10.98 12.50 8.18
CA LYS A 70 10.64 13.21 9.42
C LYS A 70 10.94 14.72 9.39
N ASP A 71 11.87 15.14 8.53
CA ASP A 71 12.31 16.53 8.41
C ASP A 71 11.54 17.27 7.30
N VAL A 72 10.68 16.56 6.57
CA VAL A 72 9.86 17.12 5.49
C VAL A 72 8.78 18.03 6.08
N ASN A 73 8.85 19.31 5.72
CA ASN A 73 7.88 20.29 6.17
C ASN A 73 6.47 19.99 5.60
N VAL A 74 5.46 20.06 6.47
CA VAL A 74 4.06 19.75 6.15
C VAL A 74 3.49 20.63 5.02
N ALA A 75 3.99 21.85 4.82
CA ALA A 75 3.57 22.72 3.72
C ALA A 75 3.83 22.08 2.35
N TRP A 76 4.98 21.44 2.14
CA TRP A 76 5.28 20.74 0.88
C TRP A 76 4.37 19.53 0.66
N ARG A 77 4.00 18.83 1.75
CA ARG A 77 3.05 17.72 1.69
C ARG A 77 1.64 18.20 1.35
N ASN A 78 1.20 19.30 1.95
CA ASN A 78 -0.09 19.93 1.66
C ASN A 78 -0.14 20.49 0.22
N ALA A 79 0.98 21.03 -0.29
CA ALA A 79 1.13 21.46 -1.68
C ALA A 79 0.96 20.31 -2.65
N TYR A 80 1.61 19.17 -2.38
CA TYR A 80 1.43 17.95 -3.17
C TYR A 80 -0.03 17.49 -3.18
N SER A 81 -0.71 17.48 -2.02
CA SER A 81 -2.13 17.13 -1.90
C SER A 81 -3.02 18.03 -2.76
N LEU A 82 -2.85 19.35 -2.66
CA LEU A 82 -3.65 20.30 -3.42
C LEU A 82 -3.38 20.19 -4.93
N ALA A 83 -2.12 20.07 -5.32
CA ALA A 83 -1.76 19.90 -6.73
C ALA A 83 -2.36 18.62 -7.32
N ALA A 84 -2.34 17.50 -6.59
CA ALA A 84 -3.00 16.26 -7.01
C ALA A 84 -4.52 16.45 -7.22
N ILE A 85 -5.20 17.16 -6.32
CA ILE A 85 -6.62 17.52 -6.46
C ILE A 85 -6.85 18.34 -7.73
N LEU A 86 -6.01 19.36 -7.97
CA LEU A 86 -6.11 20.22 -9.14
C LEU A 86 -5.86 19.45 -10.43
N THR A 87 -4.84 18.59 -10.48
CA THR A 87 -4.54 17.71 -11.63
C THR A 87 -5.73 16.82 -11.96
N VAL A 88 -6.34 16.15 -10.98
CA VAL A 88 -7.49 15.27 -11.24
C VAL A 88 -8.73 16.05 -11.67
N ARG A 89 -9.01 17.19 -11.03
CA ARG A 89 -10.18 18.01 -11.38
C ARG A 89 -10.06 18.72 -12.72
N SER A 90 -8.83 18.95 -13.19
CA SER A 90 -8.57 19.53 -14.51
C SER A 90 -8.76 18.53 -15.65
N GLN A 91 -8.93 17.24 -15.34
CA GLN A 91 -9.10 16.18 -16.33
C GLN A 91 -10.57 15.86 -16.59
N LYS A 92 -10.90 15.56 -17.85
CA LYS A 92 -12.16 14.90 -18.20
C LYS A 92 -12.07 13.42 -17.78
N LEU A 93 -12.68 13.09 -16.63
CA LEU A 93 -12.70 11.73 -16.13
C LEU A 93 -13.59 10.84 -17.01
N ASN A 94 -13.04 9.68 -17.36
CA ASN A 94 -13.71 8.59 -18.06
C ASN A 94 -13.06 7.26 -17.59
N PRO A 95 -13.63 6.10 -17.94
CA PRO A 95 -13.08 4.80 -17.50
C PRO A 95 -11.59 4.61 -17.85
N ASP A 96 -11.13 5.12 -19.00
CA ASP A 96 -9.73 4.98 -19.43
C ASP A 96 -8.78 5.91 -18.65
N SER A 97 -9.26 7.06 -18.17
CA SER A 97 -8.48 7.99 -17.34
C SER A 97 -8.60 7.72 -15.84
N ALA A 98 -9.58 6.93 -15.40
CA ALA A 98 -9.84 6.63 -13.99
C ALA A 98 -8.63 6.00 -13.29
N ALA A 99 -7.91 5.08 -13.94
CA ALA A 99 -6.72 4.47 -13.37
C ALA A 99 -5.59 5.49 -13.14
N ARG A 100 -5.41 6.45 -14.06
CA ARG A 100 -4.41 7.52 -13.92
C ARG A 100 -4.78 8.47 -12.79
N ALA A 101 -6.06 8.90 -12.74
CA ALA A 101 -6.56 9.76 -11.68
C ALA A 101 -6.45 9.09 -10.30
N MET A 102 -6.81 7.81 -10.20
CA MET A 102 -6.67 7.04 -8.97
C MET A 102 -5.21 6.97 -8.50
N ARG A 103 -4.27 6.73 -9.43
CA ARG A 103 -2.83 6.74 -9.10
C ARG A 103 -2.38 8.07 -8.50
N VAL A 104 -2.79 9.20 -9.08
CA VAL A 104 -2.45 10.54 -8.56
C VAL A 104 -3.01 10.74 -7.15
N LEU A 105 -4.27 10.34 -6.91
CA LEU A 105 -4.91 10.46 -5.60
C LEU A 105 -4.29 9.52 -4.55
N ASP A 106 -3.95 8.29 -4.92
CA ASP A 106 -3.31 7.34 -4.01
C ASP A 106 -1.90 7.80 -3.61
N LEU A 107 -1.14 8.38 -4.54
CA LEU A 107 0.14 9.03 -4.22
C LEU A 107 -0.07 10.21 -3.26
N ALA A 108 -1.12 11.00 -3.46
CA ALA A 108 -1.47 12.07 -2.52
C ALA A 108 -1.88 11.54 -1.14
N VAL A 109 -2.51 10.37 -1.04
CA VAL A 109 -2.77 9.72 0.26
C VAL A 109 -1.47 9.26 0.92
N MET A 110 -0.55 8.66 0.15
CA MET A 110 0.71 8.11 0.68
C MET A 110 1.70 9.19 1.11
N MET A 111 1.82 10.29 0.35
CA MET A 111 2.88 11.29 0.53
C MET A 111 2.35 12.67 0.95
N GLY A 112 1.08 12.94 0.67
CA GLY A 112 0.47 14.24 0.89
C GLY A 112 0.27 14.57 2.37
N GLY A 113 -0.12 15.82 2.60
CA GLY A 113 -0.37 16.39 3.91
C GLY A 113 -1.85 16.31 4.29
N PRO A 114 -2.17 16.47 5.60
CA PRO A 114 -3.50 16.23 6.14
C PRO A 114 -4.54 17.28 5.72
N LEU A 115 -4.12 18.48 5.31
CA LEU A 115 -4.99 19.65 5.13
C LEU A 115 -6.13 19.42 4.12
N PHE A 116 -5.87 18.62 3.09
CA PHE A 116 -6.82 18.33 2.01
C PHE A 116 -7.20 16.85 1.91
N ARG A 117 -6.99 16.10 2.99
CA ARG A 117 -7.31 14.66 3.01
C ARG A 117 -8.80 14.36 2.73
N PRO A 118 -9.78 15.09 3.30
CA PRO A 118 -11.19 14.85 3.02
C PRO A 118 -11.55 15.01 1.53
N GLU A 119 -10.95 15.97 0.84
CA GLU A 119 -11.18 16.22 -0.59
C GLU A 119 -10.57 15.12 -1.47
N ILE A 120 -9.39 14.61 -1.10
CA ILE A 120 -8.78 13.46 -1.77
C ILE A 120 -9.69 12.24 -1.63
N ASP A 121 -10.14 11.93 -0.41
CA ASP A 121 -11.02 10.79 -0.16
C ASP A 121 -12.35 10.93 -0.92
N ALA A 122 -12.92 12.14 -1.00
CA ALA A 122 -14.11 12.40 -1.81
C ALA A 122 -13.89 12.16 -3.31
N LEU A 123 -12.74 12.59 -3.86
CA LEU A 123 -12.38 12.34 -5.25
C LEU A 123 -12.13 10.86 -5.54
N ILE A 124 -11.50 10.13 -4.62
CA ILE A 124 -11.29 8.68 -4.74
C ILE A 124 -12.63 7.96 -4.89
N ASN A 125 -13.60 8.28 -4.04
CA ASN A 125 -14.95 7.71 -4.11
C ASN A 125 -15.64 8.02 -5.46
N GLN A 126 -15.48 9.23 -5.98
CA GLN A 126 -16.03 9.62 -7.29
C GLN A 126 -15.37 8.84 -8.44
N VAL A 127 -14.05 8.71 -8.43
CA VAL A 127 -13.31 7.95 -9.46
C VAL A 127 -13.65 6.46 -9.40
N GLN A 128 -13.76 5.87 -8.21
CA GLN A 128 -14.20 4.49 -8.04
C GLN A 128 -15.62 4.28 -8.57
N ALA A 129 -16.56 5.17 -8.24
CA ALA A 129 -17.94 5.08 -8.71
C ALA A 129 -18.04 5.15 -10.24
N LEU A 130 -17.30 6.07 -10.86
CA LEU A 130 -17.23 6.21 -12.32
C LEU A 130 -16.69 4.95 -13.00
N ALA A 131 -15.64 4.35 -12.44
CA ALA A 131 -15.03 3.15 -13.00
C ALA A 131 -15.89 1.88 -12.80
N ALA A 132 -16.82 1.89 -11.84
CA ALA A 132 -17.76 0.80 -11.59
C ALA A 132 -18.98 0.81 -12.53
N GLU A 133 -19.23 1.90 -13.27
CA GLU A 133 -20.34 1.94 -14.23
C GLU A 133 -20.06 0.99 -15.42
N PRO A 134 -20.96 0.05 -15.74
CA PRO A 134 -20.79 -0.82 -16.91
C PRO A 134 -20.74 0.04 -18.17
N SER A 135 -19.73 -0.19 -19.01
CA SER A 135 -19.59 0.45 -20.32
C SER A 135 -20.90 0.25 -21.09
N ARG A 136 -21.69 1.33 -21.22
CA ARG A 136 -22.91 1.30 -22.04
C ARG A 136 -22.48 0.91 -23.44
N SER A 137 -22.94 -0.25 -23.91
CA SER A 137 -22.80 -0.67 -25.30
C SER A 137 -23.38 0.43 -26.20
N VAL A 138 -22.52 1.18 -26.87
CA VAL A 138 -22.93 2.17 -27.86
C VAL A 138 -23.46 1.39 -29.07
N ASN A 139 -24.78 1.24 -29.16
CA ASN A 139 -25.43 0.81 -30.38
C ASN A 139 -25.31 1.95 -31.41
N ASN A 140 -24.70 1.63 -32.54
CA ASN A 140 -24.43 2.52 -33.66
C ASN A 140 -25.71 3.17 -34.21
N LYS A 141 -25.79 4.51 -34.18
CA LYS A 141 -26.24 5.42 -35.28
C LYS A 141 -26.33 6.87 -34.76
N HIS A 142 -25.67 7.78 -35.49
CA HIS A 142 -25.47 9.22 -35.23
C HIS A 142 -24.44 9.58 -34.14
N VAL A 143 -23.19 9.73 -34.58
CA VAL A 143 -22.15 10.49 -33.87
C VAL A 143 -22.42 11.98 -34.08
N THR A 144 -23.01 12.63 -33.08
CA THR A 144 -22.77 14.04 -32.77
C THR A 144 -22.74 14.24 -31.25
N LYS A 145 -21.70 14.94 -30.80
CA LYS A 145 -21.35 15.42 -29.45
C LYS A 145 -20.72 14.44 -28.45
N GLU A 146 -19.48 14.82 -28.10
CA GLU A 146 -18.70 14.45 -26.92
C GLU A 146 -19.58 14.24 -25.67
N SER A 147 -19.67 13.00 -25.20
CA SER A 147 -20.24 12.66 -23.90
C SER A 147 -19.13 12.14 -22.98
N GLY A 148 -18.15 12.99 -22.69
CA GLY A 148 -17.45 12.88 -21.40
C GLY A 148 -18.41 13.40 -20.33
N LEU A 149 -18.55 12.70 -19.21
CA LEU A 149 -19.24 13.23 -18.04
C LEU A 149 -18.50 14.50 -17.60
N ARG A 150 -19.05 15.67 -17.94
CA ARG A 150 -18.67 16.93 -17.32
C ARG A 150 -19.39 16.98 -15.99
N PHE A 151 -18.64 17.00 -14.90
CA PHE A 151 -19.20 17.30 -13.60
C PHE A 151 -19.54 18.80 -13.54
N GLU A 152 -20.71 19.17 -14.05
CA GLU A 152 -21.37 20.42 -13.67
C GLU A 152 -21.95 20.23 -12.25
N GLY A 153 -21.10 20.36 -11.24
CA GLY A 153 -21.44 20.14 -9.83
C GLY A 153 -20.89 21.24 -8.94
N ARG A 154 -21.81 22.09 -8.46
CA ARG A 154 -21.66 23.30 -7.62
C ARG A 154 -20.54 23.23 -6.58
N PHE A 155 -19.38 23.74 -6.94
CA PHE A 155 -18.20 23.93 -6.08
C PHE A 155 -18.44 24.87 -4.87
N ALA A 156 -19.55 25.62 -4.89
CA ALA A 156 -19.84 26.70 -3.95
C ALA A 156 -20.65 26.29 -2.71
N GLU A 157 -21.31 25.12 -2.70
CA GLU A 157 -22.30 24.76 -1.65
C GLU A 157 -21.78 23.78 -0.59
N ASP A 158 -20.81 22.90 -0.92
CA ASP A 158 -20.29 21.91 0.03
C ASP A 158 -19.02 22.36 0.78
N TRP A 159 -18.34 23.40 0.28
CA TRP A 159 -17.17 24.00 0.93
C TRP A 159 -17.49 24.77 2.22
N THR A 160 -18.75 25.18 2.41
CA THR A 160 -19.18 25.99 3.56
C THR A 160 -20.00 25.21 4.59
N LYS A 161 -20.26 23.91 4.37
CA LYS A 161 -20.98 23.08 5.34
C LYS A 161 -20.03 22.55 6.39
N ASN A 162 -19.81 23.38 7.39
CA ASN A 162 -19.20 23.01 8.65
C ASN A 162 -20.07 21.90 9.31
N PRO A 163 -19.57 20.69 9.60
CA PRO A 163 -20.22 19.83 10.56
C PRO A 163 -19.90 20.41 11.93
N SER A 164 -20.69 21.40 12.38
CA SER A 164 -20.66 21.85 13.76
C SER A 164 -21.23 20.74 14.66
N GLY A 165 -20.37 19.78 15.00
CA GLY A 165 -20.52 18.94 16.19
C GLY A 165 -19.62 19.54 17.27
N GLU A 166 -20.20 19.80 18.43
CA GLU A 166 -19.61 20.49 19.58
C GLU A 166 -18.16 20.04 19.87
N ALA A 167 -17.22 20.98 19.75
CA ALA A 167 -15.87 20.84 20.27
C ALA A 167 -15.94 20.86 21.80
N GLN A 168 -15.75 19.70 22.43
CA GLN A 168 -15.24 19.69 23.80
C GLN A 168 -13.76 20.08 23.73
N GLU A 169 -13.40 21.11 24.49
CA GLU A 169 -12.03 21.60 24.66
C GLU A 169 -11.13 20.45 25.13
N GLY A 170 -10.37 19.90 24.18
CA GLY A 170 -9.21 19.06 24.41
C GLY A 170 -8.09 19.62 23.55
N THR A 171 -6.98 19.97 24.18
CA THR A 171 -5.71 20.38 23.57
C THR A 171 -5.36 19.52 22.34
N PRO A 172 -4.96 20.09 21.20
CA PRO A 172 -4.58 19.30 20.03
C PRO A 172 -3.18 18.74 20.23
N VAL A 173 -3.10 17.48 20.68
CA VAL A 173 -1.89 16.66 20.54
C VAL A 173 -1.95 16.07 19.13
N GLY A 174 -1.09 16.59 18.24
CA GLY A 174 -0.93 16.03 16.90
C GLY A 174 -0.49 14.56 16.98
N PRO A 175 -0.84 13.72 16.00
CA PRO A 175 -0.38 12.35 16.01
C PRO A 175 1.16 12.36 15.95
N SER A 176 1.77 11.85 17.01
CA SER A 176 3.19 11.53 17.08
C SER A 176 3.54 10.66 15.89
N SER A 177 4.57 11.08 15.16
CA SER A 177 5.11 10.43 13.99
C SER A 177 5.48 8.98 14.30
N ALA A 178 4.66 8.04 13.80
CA ALA A 178 5.05 6.65 13.70
C ALA A 178 6.35 6.56 12.87
N GLU A 179 7.35 5.91 13.44
CA GLU A 179 8.65 5.69 12.85
C GLU A 179 8.51 4.95 11.51
N TYR A 180 8.62 5.67 10.40
CA TYR A 180 8.97 5.10 9.11
C TYR A 180 10.45 4.70 9.13
N THR A 181 10.80 3.64 9.85
CA THR A 181 12.08 2.94 9.65
C THR A 181 11.89 1.91 8.55
N LYS A 182 11.81 2.41 7.32
CA LYS A 182 11.99 1.56 6.15
C LYS A 182 13.48 1.35 5.97
N ALA A 183 13.92 0.10 6.05
CA ALA A 183 15.16 -0.33 5.45
C ALA A 183 15.06 -0.25 3.92
N SER A 184 15.00 0.97 3.38
CA SER A 184 15.19 1.21 1.96
C SER A 184 16.67 1.40 1.74
N SER A 185 17.34 0.40 1.16
CA SER A 185 18.69 0.57 0.64
C SER A 185 18.79 1.86 -0.18
N GLU A 186 19.81 2.67 0.10
CA GLU A 186 20.37 3.57 -0.90
C GLU A 186 21.04 2.70 -1.97
N GLN A 187 20.22 2.12 -2.84
CA GLN A 187 20.62 1.78 -4.19
C GLN A 187 19.65 2.52 -5.08
N GLU A 188 20.21 3.37 -5.94
CA GLU A 188 19.49 4.10 -6.97
C GLU A 188 18.40 3.21 -7.54
N ALA A 189 17.15 3.58 -7.27
CA ALA A 189 16.06 2.98 -7.97
C ALA A 189 16.25 3.35 -9.45
N THR A 190 16.76 2.40 -10.21
CA THR A 190 16.81 2.45 -11.66
C THR A 190 15.38 2.26 -12.13
N PHE A 191 14.62 3.35 -12.07
CA PHE A 191 13.31 3.42 -12.68
C PHE A 191 13.49 3.54 -14.20
N PRO A 192 12.64 2.88 -15.02
CA PRO A 192 12.62 3.12 -16.45
C PRO A 192 12.49 4.63 -16.71
N GLU A 193 13.24 5.19 -17.66
CA GLU A 193 13.12 6.57 -18.15
C GLU A 193 11.79 6.82 -18.90
N ASP A 194 10.66 6.38 -18.35
CA ASP A 194 9.36 6.80 -18.81
C ASP A 194 8.90 7.93 -17.88
N GLY A 195 9.38 9.13 -18.21
CA GLY A 195 8.89 10.36 -17.61
C GLY A 195 7.37 10.42 -17.63
N LEU A 196 6.82 11.13 -16.65
CA LEU A 196 5.43 11.60 -16.70
C LEU A 196 5.26 12.30 -18.07
N PHE A 197 4.55 11.63 -18.99
CA PHE A 197 4.09 12.11 -20.31
C PHE A 197 5.07 12.09 -21.51
N ASP A 198 4.82 11.17 -22.46
CA ASP A 198 5.05 11.41 -23.89
C ASP A 198 3.88 12.25 -24.44
N THR A 199 4.05 13.57 -24.46
CA THR A 199 3.26 14.48 -25.29
C THR A 199 4.05 14.87 -26.53
N LYS A 200 4.07 14.04 -27.60
CA LYS A 200 4.17 14.50 -29.01
C LYS A 200 4.07 13.34 -30.01
N ARG A 201 2.88 13.12 -30.59
CA ARG A 201 2.65 13.09 -32.06
C ARG A 201 1.20 12.73 -32.41
N VAL A 202 0.37 13.77 -32.57
CA VAL A 202 -0.76 13.75 -33.51
C VAL A 202 -0.50 14.87 -34.51
N ASN A 203 -0.06 14.51 -35.71
CA ASN A 203 -0.34 15.17 -37.01
C ASN A 203 0.72 14.80 -38.05
N ARG A 204 0.44 13.78 -38.87
CA ARG A 204 0.62 13.84 -40.33
C ARG A 204 -0.02 12.63 -41.01
N VAL A 205 -1.15 12.85 -41.66
CA VAL A 205 -1.66 12.00 -42.74
C VAL A 205 -1.10 12.53 -44.05
N ARG A 206 -0.37 11.71 -44.83
CA ARG A 206 -0.64 11.44 -46.25
C ARG A 206 0.42 10.53 -46.91
N GLU A 207 -0.13 9.56 -47.66
CA GLU A 207 0.36 8.94 -48.90
C GLU A 207 1.60 8.02 -48.82
N GLN A 208 1.44 6.71 -49.12
CA GLN A 208 1.65 6.09 -50.45
C GLN A 208 1.57 4.54 -50.39
N GLY A 209 0.89 3.93 -51.38
CA GLY A 209 1.23 2.67 -52.08
C GLY A 209 1.26 1.31 -51.35
N GLY A 210 0.45 0.34 -51.82
CA GLY A 210 0.64 -1.12 -51.58
C GLY A 210 1.82 -1.73 -52.37
N PRO A 211 1.95 -3.08 -52.56
CA PRO A 211 0.92 -4.13 -52.43
C PRO A 211 1.34 -5.51 -51.80
N SER A 212 0.32 -6.38 -51.72
CA SER A 212 0.30 -7.86 -51.87
C SER A 212 0.75 -8.83 -50.75
N GLY A 213 -0.27 -9.50 -50.17
CA GLY A 213 -0.52 -10.95 -50.33
C GLY A 213 0.10 -11.92 -49.33
N VAL A 214 -0.72 -12.65 -48.55
CA VAL A 214 -0.62 -14.12 -48.28
C VAL A 214 -1.99 -14.60 -47.72
N ALA A 215 -2.38 -15.82 -48.12
CA ALA A 215 -3.66 -16.48 -47.90
C ALA A 215 -3.95 -16.95 -46.45
N LEU A 216 -5.23 -17.11 -46.12
CA LEU A 216 -5.78 -17.68 -44.87
C LEU A 216 -5.94 -19.21 -44.98
N PRO A 217 -5.67 -19.99 -43.91
CA PRO A 217 -6.11 -21.38 -43.81
C PRO A 217 -7.41 -21.55 -43.01
N ASP A 218 -8.02 -22.70 -43.29
CA ASP A 218 -9.39 -23.14 -43.03
C ASP A 218 -9.72 -23.41 -41.54
N VAL A 219 -10.98 -23.20 -41.17
CA VAL A 219 -11.49 -23.25 -39.78
C VAL A 219 -12.29 -24.53 -39.57
N THR A 220 -11.64 -25.65 -39.23
CA THR A 220 -12.37 -26.83 -38.71
C THR A 220 -11.61 -27.69 -37.68
N ASP A 221 -10.32 -27.47 -37.40
CA ASP A 221 -9.57 -28.25 -36.38
C ASP A 221 -9.37 -27.52 -35.03
N ALA A 222 -9.92 -26.31 -34.87
CA ALA A 222 -9.58 -25.41 -33.77
C ALA A 222 -10.38 -25.62 -32.46
N GLU A 223 -11.42 -26.45 -32.46
CA GLU A 223 -12.29 -26.65 -31.28
C GLU A 223 -11.86 -27.87 -30.44
N ASP A 224 -11.42 -28.97 -31.08
CA ASP A 224 -10.96 -30.18 -30.38
C ASP A 224 -9.58 -30.04 -29.71
N GLU A 225 -8.70 -29.17 -30.22
CA GLU A 225 -7.42 -28.84 -29.57
C GLU A 225 -7.59 -27.89 -28.37
N ARG A 226 -8.65 -27.08 -28.34
CA ARG A 226 -8.94 -26.15 -27.22
C ARG A 226 -9.43 -26.91 -25.98
N GLU A 227 -10.24 -27.95 -26.13
CA GLU A 227 -10.73 -28.73 -24.99
C GLU A 227 -9.64 -29.64 -24.37
N ARG A 228 -8.73 -30.21 -25.19
CA ARG A 228 -7.58 -30.99 -24.67
C ARG A 228 -6.55 -30.13 -23.96
N THR A 229 -6.31 -28.90 -24.42
CA THR A 229 -5.37 -27.97 -23.79
C THR A 229 -5.89 -27.40 -22.47
N ASP A 230 -7.21 -27.24 -22.32
CA ASP A 230 -7.80 -26.72 -21.07
C ASP A 230 -7.83 -27.79 -19.96
N HIS A 231 -8.12 -29.06 -20.30
CA HIS A 231 -8.02 -30.17 -19.35
C HIS A 231 -6.57 -30.45 -18.90
N ASP A 232 -5.58 -30.31 -19.79
CA ASP A 232 -4.17 -30.49 -19.44
C ASP A 232 -3.61 -29.29 -18.64
N ARG A 233 -4.11 -28.07 -18.89
CA ARG A 233 -3.85 -26.87 -18.06
C ARG A 233 -4.44 -27.01 -16.67
N GLN A 234 -5.69 -27.49 -16.53
CA GLN A 234 -6.31 -27.75 -15.23
C GLN A 234 -5.59 -28.87 -14.46
N ARG A 235 -5.15 -29.95 -15.14
CA ARG A 235 -4.34 -31.02 -14.52
C ARG A 235 -2.95 -30.54 -14.09
N LYS A 236 -2.29 -29.65 -14.85
CA LYS A 236 -1.02 -29.03 -14.46
C LYS A 236 -1.19 -28.06 -13.28
N ARG A 237 -2.27 -27.25 -13.26
CA ARG A 237 -2.64 -26.40 -12.11
C ARG A 237 -2.89 -27.21 -10.83
N ALA A 238 -3.57 -28.36 -10.95
CA ALA A 238 -3.82 -29.25 -9.81
C ALA A 238 -2.57 -29.97 -9.29
N LYS A 239 -1.56 -30.23 -10.15
CA LYS A 239 -0.29 -30.87 -9.77
C LYS A 239 0.73 -29.92 -9.13
N VAL A 240 0.63 -28.61 -9.37
CA VAL A 240 1.57 -27.60 -8.84
C VAL A 240 1.16 -27.07 -7.45
N SER A 241 -0.10 -27.25 -7.05
CA SER A 241 -0.64 -26.86 -5.73
C SER A 241 -0.02 -27.61 -4.53
N SER A 242 0.93 -28.53 -4.73
CA SER A 242 1.52 -29.35 -3.66
C SER A 242 3.03 -29.18 -3.46
N ARG A 243 3.68 -28.15 -4.04
CA ARG A 243 5.08 -27.85 -3.69
C ARG A 243 5.11 -27.39 -2.22
N LYS A 244 5.57 -28.27 -1.34
CA LYS A 244 5.83 -27.93 0.07
C LYS A 244 6.87 -26.81 0.10
N ILE A 245 6.55 -25.72 0.77
CA ILE A 245 7.49 -24.64 1.01
C ILE A 245 8.52 -25.17 2.02
N PRO A 246 9.82 -25.18 1.67
CA PRO A 246 10.85 -25.62 2.59
C PRO A 246 10.85 -24.68 3.79
N LEU A 247 10.92 -25.27 4.99
CA LEU A 247 11.08 -24.51 6.23
C LEU A 247 12.57 -24.45 6.57
N PRO A 248 13.02 -23.38 7.25
CA PRO A 248 14.37 -23.32 7.80
C PRO A 248 14.70 -24.57 8.63
N PRO A 249 15.91 -25.14 8.50
CA PRO A 249 16.29 -26.34 9.22
C PRO A 249 16.20 -26.14 10.74
N ASN A 250 15.83 -27.19 11.46
CA ASN A 250 15.79 -27.23 12.93
C ASN A 250 17.16 -27.64 13.49
N SER A 251 18.23 -27.01 12.99
CA SER A 251 19.61 -27.29 13.42
C SER A 251 19.96 -26.70 14.79
N ASN A 252 19.05 -25.90 15.35
CA ASN A 252 19.23 -25.10 16.55
C ASN A 252 18.40 -25.67 17.71
N PRO A 253 18.72 -25.34 18.97
CA PRO A 253 17.90 -25.72 20.12
C PRO A 253 16.50 -25.06 20.03
N CYS A 254 15.47 -25.88 19.83
CA CYS A 254 14.08 -25.44 19.89
C CYS A 254 13.62 -25.39 21.34
N SER A 255 13.10 -24.23 21.76
CA SER A 255 12.43 -24.03 23.04
C SER A 255 10.98 -24.56 22.98
N GLU A 256 10.24 -24.46 24.09
CA GLU A 256 8.82 -24.80 24.11
C GLU A 256 8.03 -24.08 23.02
N SER A 257 6.97 -24.73 22.52
CA SER A 257 6.06 -24.16 21.53
C SER A 257 5.36 -22.91 22.08
N ILE A 258 5.13 -21.90 21.23
CA ILE A 258 4.39 -20.70 21.61
C ILE A 258 2.99 -21.08 22.14
N PRO A 259 2.61 -20.67 23.37
CA PRO A 259 1.34 -21.04 23.96
C PRO A 259 0.18 -20.44 23.16
N ARG A 260 -0.91 -21.20 23.06
CA ARG A 260 -2.19 -20.75 22.50
C ARG A 260 -3.17 -20.46 23.64
N ARG A 261 -3.70 -19.24 23.68
CA ARG A 261 -4.71 -18.81 24.64
C ARG A 261 -5.96 -18.36 23.91
N HIS A 262 -7.12 -18.87 24.32
CA HIS A 262 -8.39 -18.44 23.75
C HIS A 262 -8.87 -17.20 24.49
N VAL A 263 -8.92 -16.07 23.77
CA VAL A 263 -9.37 -14.75 24.28
C VAL A 263 -8.98 -14.52 25.75
N PRO A 264 -7.67 -14.46 26.08
CA PRO A 264 -7.25 -14.20 27.46
C PRO A 264 -7.82 -12.87 27.95
N SER A 265 -8.06 -12.75 29.25
CA SER A 265 -8.44 -11.46 29.84
C SER A 265 -7.34 -10.43 29.60
N LEU A 266 -7.70 -9.15 29.61
CA LEU A 266 -6.74 -8.05 29.49
C LEU A 266 -5.65 -8.14 30.58
N GLU A 267 -6.03 -8.48 31.82
CA GLU A 267 -5.10 -8.71 32.94
C GLU A 267 -4.14 -9.88 32.65
N ALA A 268 -4.65 -11.03 32.22
CA ALA A 268 -3.80 -12.18 31.91
C ALA A 268 -2.84 -11.87 30.76
N PHE A 269 -3.31 -11.18 29.71
CA PHE A 269 -2.45 -10.76 28.61
C PHE A 269 -1.36 -9.78 29.07
N LEU A 270 -1.73 -8.79 29.89
CA LEU A 270 -0.79 -7.82 30.44
C LEU A 270 0.29 -8.50 31.29
N CYS A 271 -0.11 -9.29 32.30
CA CYS A 271 0.82 -9.87 33.27
C CYS A 271 1.62 -11.05 32.72
N GLU A 272 0.99 -11.96 31.98
CA GLU A 272 1.65 -13.20 31.54
C GLU A 272 2.46 -13.02 30.25
N HIS A 273 2.17 -11.97 29.46
CA HIS A 273 2.74 -11.81 28.12
C HIS A 273 3.37 -10.44 27.88
N MET A 274 2.67 -9.32 28.10
CA MET A 274 3.26 -8.00 27.85
C MET A 274 4.41 -7.68 28.82
N LEU A 275 4.13 -7.67 30.12
CA LEU A 275 5.12 -7.37 31.17
C LEU A 275 6.19 -8.45 31.29
N ALA A 276 5.86 -9.70 30.94
CA ALA A 276 6.80 -10.80 30.93
C ALA A 276 7.62 -10.88 29.63
N GLU A 277 7.32 -10.05 28.62
CA GLU A 277 7.93 -10.06 27.29
C GLU A 277 7.89 -11.44 26.61
N ARG A 278 6.75 -12.14 26.72
CA ARG A 278 6.57 -13.51 26.19
C ARG A 278 5.60 -13.55 25.01
N PRO A 279 6.00 -14.12 23.87
CA PRO A 279 5.09 -14.38 22.75
C PRO A 279 3.91 -15.26 23.15
N VAL A 280 2.76 -15.00 22.56
CA VAL A 280 1.54 -15.82 22.71
C VAL A 280 0.71 -15.78 21.45
N ILE A 281 0.05 -16.90 21.15
CA ILE A 281 -0.98 -16.94 20.10
C ILE A 281 -2.35 -16.78 20.77
N VAL A 282 -3.04 -15.70 20.43
CA VAL A 282 -4.42 -15.44 20.83
C VAL A 282 -5.38 -15.97 19.77
N THR A 283 -6.34 -16.78 20.19
CA THR A 283 -7.41 -17.31 19.32
C THR A 283 -8.76 -16.68 19.66
N GLY A 284 -9.69 -16.67 18.70
CA GLY A 284 -11.08 -16.20 18.90
C GLY A 284 -11.34 -14.73 18.57
N VAL A 285 -10.29 -13.91 18.41
CA VAL A 285 -10.42 -12.47 18.10
C VAL A 285 -10.78 -12.23 16.63
N VAL A 286 -9.95 -12.71 15.70
CA VAL A 286 -10.07 -12.40 14.26
C VAL A 286 -11.29 -13.05 13.62
N THR A 287 -11.75 -14.18 14.16
CA THR A 287 -12.89 -14.95 13.60
C THR A 287 -14.21 -14.17 13.55
N GLN A 288 -14.31 -13.07 14.30
CA GLN A 288 -15.47 -12.18 14.33
C GLN A 288 -15.42 -11.06 13.28
N TRP A 289 -14.25 -10.83 12.65
CA TRP A 289 -14.08 -9.75 11.69
C TRP A 289 -14.79 -10.06 10.36
N PRO A 290 -15.41 -9.06 9.71
CA PRO A 290 -15.88 -9.21 8.33
C PRO A 290 -14.77 -9.68 7.38
N ALA A 291 -13.52 -9.23 7.60
CA ALA A 291 -12.34 -9.62 6.82
C ALA A 291 -12.16 -11.14 6.74
N PHE A 292 -12.38 -11.85 7.85
CA PHE A 292 -12.20 -13.31 7.93
C PHE A 292 -13.10 -14.07 6.94
N ARG A 293 -14.26 -13.50 6.58
CA ARG A 293 -15.20 -14.08 5.62
C ARG A 293 -15.01 -13.56 4.20
N ARG A 294 -14.48 -12.34 4.04
CA ARG A 294 -14.47 -11.61 2.76
C ARG A 294 -13.14 -11.69 2.02
N TRP A 295 -12.01 -11.60 2.74
CA TRP A 295 -10.71 -11.38 2.10
C TRP A 295 -10.11 -12.62 1.44
N GLY A 296 -10.65 -13.82 1.73
CA GLY A 296 -10.32 -15.03 0.98
C GLY A 296 -10.81 -14.99 -0.47
N ASP A 297 -11.78 -14.13 -0.79
CA ASP A 297 -12.28 -13.91 -2.14
C ASP A 297 -11.46 -12.81 -2.85
N LEU A 298 -10.60 -13.22 -3.78
CA LEU A 298 -9.82 -12.29 -4.59
C LEU A 298 -10.71 -11.38 -5.46
N ALA A 299 -11.91 -11.82 -5.84
CA ALA A 299 -12.85 -10.98 -6.60
C ALA A 299 -13.44 -9.86 -5.73
N TYR A 300 -13.67 -10.13 -4.43
CA TYR A 300 -14.00 -9.09 -3.46
C TYR A 300 -12.89 -8.04 -3.37
N LEU A 301 -11.63 -8.48 -3.21
CA LEU A 301 -10.49 -7.56 -3.11
C LEU A 301 -10.30 -6.75 -4.40
N LYS A 302 -10.42 -7.38 -5.59
CA LYS A 302 -10.39 -6.66 -6.87
C LYS A 302 -11.52 -5.64 -6.99
N ARG A 303 -12.74 -5.98 -6.54
CA ARG A 303 -13.88 -5.05 -6.60
C ARG A 303 -13.70 -3.84 -5.69
N VAL A 304 -13.21 -4.04 -4.47
CA VAL A 304 -13.07 -2.95 -3.47
C VAL A 304 -11.82 -2.13 -3.70
N ALA A 305 -10.70 -2.79 -3.96
CA ALA A 305 -9.38 -2.17 -3.97
C ALA A 305 -8.68 -2.20 -5.33
N GLY A 306 -9.27 -2.81 -6.37
CA GLY A 306 -8.56 -3.16 -7.60
C GLY A 306 -7.90 -2.00 -8.34
N LEU A 307 -8.48 -0.80 -8.28
CA LEU A 307 -7.90 0.41 -8.90
C LEU A 307 -6.86 1.11 -8.01
N ARG A 308 -6.78 0.75 -6.73
CA ARG A 308 -5.91 1.40 -5.76
C ARG A 308 -4.46 1.04 -6.04
N THR A 309 -3.60 2.04 -6.13
CA THR A 309 -2.16 1.90 -6.32
C THR A 309 -1.51 1.54 -5.01
N VAL A 310 -0.76 0.44 -5.00
CA VAL A 310 -0.08 -0.11 -3.83
C VAL A 310 1.40 -0.35 -4.13
N PRO A 311 2.29 -0.20 -3.12
CA PRO A 311 3.66 -0.62 -3.23
C PRO A 311 3.77 -2.14 -3.12
N VAL A 312 4.55 -2.74 -4.02
CA VAL A 312 4.80 -4.17 -4.07
C VAL A 312 6.30 -4.40 -4.13
N GLU A 313 6.81 -5.18 -3.18
CA GLU A 313 8.17 -5.71 -3.23
C GLU A 313 8.23 -6.83 -4.25
N VAL A 314 9.17 -6.76 -5.19
CA VAL A 314 9.36 -7.79 -6.21
C VAL A 314 10.77 -8.37 -6.09
N GLY A 315 10.84 -9.69 -5.89
CA GLY A 315 12.08 -10.43 -5.70
C GLY A 315 11.94 -11.47 -4.59
N GLU A 316 13.05 -12.08 -4.19
CA GLU A 316 13.05 -13.12 -3.16
C GLU A 316 12.80 -12.55 -1.75
N THR A 317 13.60 -11.54 -1.35
CA THR A 317 13.53 -10.84 -0.07
C THR A 317 14.09 -9.43 -0.20
N TYR A 318 13.78 -8.52 0.74
CA TYR A 318 14.33 -7.15 0.75
C TYR A 318 15.84 -7.05 0.98
N VAL A 319 16.51 -8.15 1.34
CA VAL A 319 17.97 -8.21 1.47
C VAL A 319 18.66 -8.74 0.20
N ALA A 320 17.90 -9.19 -0.81
CA ALA A 320 18.46 -9.74 -2.04
C ALA A 320 18.82 -8.63 -3.04
N GLU A 321 19.90 -8.83 -3.81
CA GLU A 321 20.40 -7.84 -4.79
C GLU A 321 19.39 -7.45 -5.88
N LYS A 322 18.52 -8.39 -6.29
CA LYS A 322 17.51 -8.16 -7.34
C LYS A 322 16.19 -7.62 -6.81
N TRP A 323 16.11 -7.35 -5.51
CA TRP A 323 14.92 -6.79 -4.91
C TRP A 323 14.68 -5.39 -5.43
N ARG A 324 13.41 -5.08 -5.67
CA ARG A 324 12.95 -3.74 -6.02
C ARG A 324 11.56 -3.52 -5.49
N GLN A 325 11.16 -2.26 -5.42
CA GLN A 325 9.79 -1.88 -5.15
C GLN A 325 9.13 -1.29 -6.39
N GLU A 326 7.95 -1.80 -6.72
CA GLU A 326 7.13 -1.30 -7.82
C GLU A 326 5.80 -0.75 -7.30
N LEU A 327 5.30 0.31 -7.93
CA LEU A 327 3.92 0.76 -7.75
C LEU A 327 3.05 0.15 -8.83
N MET A 328 2.02 -0.57 -8.42
CA MET A 328 1.01 -1.13 -9.32
C MET A 328 -0.37 -1.08 -8.69
N THR A 329 -1.41 -1.27 -9.48
CA THR A 329 -2.76 -1.38 -8.91
C THR A 329 -2.92 -2.71 -8.19
N MET A 330 -3.75 -2.76 -7.14
CA MET A 330 -4.08 -3.99 -6.43
C MET A 330 -4.64 -5.06 -7.39
N GLY A 331 -5.43 -4.66 -8.40
CA GLY A 331 -5.95 -5.57 -9.42
C GLY A 331 -4.84 -6.24 -10.20
N ARG A 332 -3.86 -5.46 -10.68
CA ARG A 332 -2.67 -5.96 -11.38
C ARG A 332 -1.83 -6.84 -10.47
N PHE A 333 -1.64 -6.45 -9.20
CA PHE A 333 -0.94 -7.28 -8.21
C PHE A 333 -1.60 -8.66 -8.06
N ILE A 334 -2.93 -8.70 -7.90
CA ILE A 334 -3.68 -9.95 -7.75
C ILE A 334 -3.53 -10.82 -9.02
N GLU A 335 -3.69 -10.23 -10.20
CA GLU A 335 -3.55 -10.96 -11.47
C GLU A 335 -2.16 -11.53 -11.66
N MET A 336 -1.13 -10.71 -11.48
CA MET A 336 0.25 -11.08 -11.76
C MET A 336 0.84 -12.02 -10.70
N HIS A 337 0.58 -11.77 -9.41
CA HIS A 337 1.30 -12.46 -8.34
C HIS A 337 0.43 -13.41 -7.52
N MET A 338 -0.88 -13.16 -7.41
CA MET A 338 -1.78 -14.03 -6.63
C MET A 338 -2.45 -15.11 -7.49
N GLU A 339 -2.68 -14.83 -8.77
CA GLU A 339 -3.35 -15.71 -9.73
C GLU A 339 -2.39 -16.32 -10.78
N GLY A 340 -1.35 -15.56 -11.19
CA GLY A 340 -0.50 -15.89 -12.33
C GLY A 340 1.01 -16.10 -12.07
N GLY A 341 1.51 -15.91 -10.84
CA GLY A 341 2.95 -15.90 -10.56
C GLY A 341 3.47 -17.20 -9.94
N GLU A 342 4.38 -17.91 -10.62
CA GLU A 342 5.03 -19.12 -10.11
C GLU A 342 6.55 -19.00 -9.89
N ARG A 343 7.18 -17.92 -10.39
CA ARG A 343 8.63 -17.71 -10.32
C ARG A 343 9.03 -16.96 -9.03
N PRO A 344 9.90 -17.52 -8.17
CA PRO A 344 10.37 -16.86 -6.94
C PRO A 344 11.00 -15.48 -7.18
N GLU A 345 11.80 -15.33 -8.24
CA GLU A 345 12.53 -14.12 -8.61
C GLU A 345 11.64 -12.95 -9.09
N GLU A 346 10.37 -13.24 -9.39
CA GLU A 346 9.35 -12.26 -9.78
C GLU A 346 8.17 -12.28 -8.80
N ARG A 347 8.35 -12.89 -7.63
CA ARG A 347 7.31 -12.94 -6.61
C ARG A 347 7.07 -11.53 -6.10
N GLY A 348 5.81 -11.11 -6.14
CA GLY A 348 5.35 -9.85 -5.59
C GLY A 348 4.85 -10.05 -4.17
N TYR A 349 5.20 -9.14 -3.26
CA TYR A 349 4.71 -9.11 -1.90
C TYR A 349 4.28 -7.68 -1.54
N LEU A 350 3.00 -7.47 -1.25
CA LEU A 350 2.52 -6.24 -0.62
C LEU A 350 2.84 -6.37 0.87
N ALA A 351 3.99 -5.83 1.27
CA ALA A 351 4.53 -5.91 2.62
C ALA A 351 4.49 -4.56 3.32
N GLN A 352 4.20 -4.59 4.63
CA GLN A 352 4.34 -3.44 5.54
C GLN A 352 3.72 -2.13 5.02
N HIS A 353 2.51 -2.21 4.45
CA HIS A 353 1.83 -1.04 3.89
C HIS A 353 0.65 -0.64 4.77
N PRO A 354 0.48 0.65 5.16
CA PRO A 354 -0.69 1.15 5.90
C PRO A 354 -1.94 1.22 5.01
N LEU A 355 -2.30 0.09 4.41
CA LEU A 355 -3.37 -0.06 3.41
C LEU A 355 -4.72 0.41 3.94
N PHE A 356 -4.95 0.32 5.24
CA PHE A 356 -6.24 0.65 5.86
C PHE A 356 -6.43 2.15 6.06
N GLU A 357 -5.36 2.93 6.09
CA GLU A 357 -5.46 4.38 5.97
C GLU A 357 -5.82 4.76 4.55
N GLN A 358 -5.28 4.04 3.56
CA GLN A 358 -5.54 4.29 2.16
C GLN A 358 -6.94 3.84 1.73
N ILE A 359 -7.41 2.69 2.21
CA ILE A 359 -8.64 2.02 1.72
C ILE A 359 -9.62 1.84 2.89
N PRO A 360 -10.46 2.87 3.18
CA PRO A 360 -11.43 2.83 4.28
C PRO A 360 -12.40 1.65 4.23
N GLU A 361 -12.72 1.14 3.04
CA GLU A 361 -13.59 -0.02 2.85
C GLU A 361 -12.98 -1.28 3.46
N LEU A 362 -11.66 -1.49 3.32
CA LEU A 362 -10.95 -2.58 3.97
C LEU A 362 -10.75 -2.31 5.47
N ARG A 363 -10.58 -1.05 5.88
CA ARG A 363 -10.50 -0.69 7.31
C ARG A 363 -11.77 -1.06 8.08
N LYS A 364 -12.94 -0.97 7.45
CA LYS A 364 -14.24 -1.36 8.02
C LYS A 364 -14.37 -2.87 8.23
N ASP A 365 -13.52 -3.67 7.60
CA ASP A 365 -13.55 -5.13 7.73
C ASP A 365 -12.74 -5.65 8.93
N ILE A 366 -11.99 -4.79 9.64
CA ILE A 366 -11.12 -5.15 10.76
C ILE A 366 -11.42 -4.31 12.02
N VAL A 367 -11.04 -4.85 13.18
CA VAL A 367 -11.17 -4.17 14.47
C VAL A 367 -9.80 -4.17 15.14
N THR A 368 -9.41 -3.06 15.76
CA THR A 368 -8.19 -3.02 16.59
C THR A 368 -8.41 -3.88 17.84
N PRO A 369 -7.58 -4.90 18.11
CA PRO A 369 -7.72 -5.70 19.32
C PRO A 369 -7.55 -4.85 20.60
N ASP A 370 -8.40 -5.06 21.60
CA ASP A 370 -8.41 -4.28 22.86
C ASP A 370 -7.07 -4.32 23.61
N TYR A 371 -6.28 -5.38 23.42
CA TYR A 371 -4.94 -5.52 24.00
C TYR A 371 -3.99 -4.38 23.61
N CYS A 372 -4.20 -3.74 22.44
CA CYS A 372 -3.38 -2.61 21.98
C CYS A 372 -3.56 -1.35 22.83
N SER A 373 -4.62 -1.26 23.64
CA SER A 373 -4.89 -0.11 24.52
C SER A 373 -4.29 -0.28 25.93
N LEU A 374 -3.66 -1.42 26.23
CA LEU A 374 -3.02 -1.65 27.52
C LEU A 374 -1.81 -0.74 27.72
N GLY A 375 -1.62 -0.25 28.96
CA GLY A 375 -0.48 0.59 29.33
C GLY A 375 -0.47 1.98 28.69
N GLY A 376 -1.64 2.53 28.33
CA GLY A 376 -1.70 3.79 27.59
C GLY A 376 -1.21 3.66 26.15
N GLY A 377 -1.34 2.46 25.57
CA GLY A 377 -0.79 2.12 24.27
C GLY A 377 -1.23 3.08 23.15
N GLU A 378 -0.26 3.69 22.49
CA GLU A 378 -0.47 4.54 21.32
C GLU A 378 -0.22 3.74 20.04
N MET A 379 -1.24 3.64 19.20
CA MET A 379 -1.15 2.97 17.90
C MET A 379 -0.15 3.72 17.02
N GLN A 380 0.93 3.03 16.65
CA GLN A 380 1.94 3.53 15.73
C GLN A 380 1.50 3.24 14.29
N SER A 381 1.06 2.02 14.00
CA SER A 381 0.77 1.64 12.63
C SER A 381 -0.14 0.41 12.54
N VAL A 382 -0.98 0.36 11.50
CA VAL A 382 -1.75 -0.83 11.12
C VAL A 382 -1.40 -1.21 9.69
N ASN A 383 -0.61 -2.27 9.52
CA ASN A 383 -0.05 -2.65 8.22
C ASN A 383 -0.70 -3.91 7.65
N ALA A 384 -0.86 -3.92 6.34
CA ALA A 384 -1.26 -5.08 5.56
C ALA A 384 -0.05 -5.86 5.06
N TRP A 385 -0.19 -7.19 5.05
CA TRP A 385 0.78 -8.13 4.51
C TRP A 385 0.05 -9.11 3.59
N PHE A 386 0.12 -8.90 2.29
CA PHE A 386 -0.66 -9.65 1.31
C PHE A 386 0.24 -10.21 0.20
N GLY A 387 0.22 -11.54 0.03
CA GLY A 387 1.12 -12.19 -0.91
C GLY A 387 0.83 -13.66 -1.19
N PRO A 388 1.46 -14.22 -2.24
CA PRO A 388 1.35 -15.62 -2.61
C PRO A 388 2.13 -16.52 -1.62
N PRO A 389 1.99 -17.86 -1.74
CA PRO A 389 2.87 -18.78 -1.02
C PRO A 389 4.34 -18.49 -1.32
N GLY A 390 5.18 -18.56 -0.28
CA GLY A 390 6.63 -18.43 -0.36
C GLY A 390 7.16 -17.01 -0.21
N THR A 391 6.32 -15.99 0.05
CA THR A 391 6.84 -14.68 0.46
C THR A 391 7.59 -14.81 1.78
N VAL A 392 8.77 -14.23 1.85
CA VAL A 392 9.64 -14.28 3.03
C VAL A 392 9.89 -12.87 3.55
N THR A 393 9.76 -12.71 4.86
CA THR A 393 10.32 -11.58 5.59
C THR A 393 11.54 -12.12 6.36
N PRO A 394 12.77 -11.73 5.97
CA PRO A 394 14.02 -12.07 6.66
C PRO A 394 13.97 -11.85 8.17
N LEU A 395 14.89 -12.48 8.89
CA LEU A 395 14.97 -12.38 10.34
C LEU A 395 15.31 -10.94 10.75
N HIS A 396 14.40 -10.27 11.45
CA HIS A 396 14.55 -8.88 11.90
C HIS A 396 13.79 -8.66 13.21
N TYR A 397 13.93 -7.49 13.84
CA TYR A 397 13.09 -7.09 14.96
C TYR A 397 12.46 -5.71 14.76
N ASP A 398 11.32 -5.51 15.41
CA ASP A 398 10.63 -4.22 15.48
C ASP A 398 10.78 -3.61 16.89
N PRO A 399 10.80 -2.28 17.05
CA PRO A 399 10.87 -1.64 18.35
C PRO A 399 9.52 -1.61 19.10
N HIS A 400 8.41 -1.97 18.43
CA HIS A 400 7.05 -1.86 18.96
C HIS A 400 6.51 -3.19 19.47
N HIS A 401 5.46 -3.12 20.29
CA HIS A 401 4.60 -4.27 20.48
C HIS A 401 3.88 -4.56 19.16
N ASN A 402 3.74 -5.84 18.80
CA ASN A 402 3.14 -6.23 17.53
C ASN A 402 2.13 -7.36 17.71
N LEU A 403 0.88 -7.13 17.28
CA LEU A 403 -0.11 -8.19 17.07
C LEU A 403 -0.21 -8.49 15.58
N LEU A 404 0.32 -9.63 15.16
CA LEU A 404 0.19 -10.14 13.80
C LEU A 404 -1.06 -11.03 13.70
N ALA A 405 -2.15 -10.47 13.21
CA ALA A 405 -3.41 -11.15 12.96
C ALA A 405 -3.40 -11.85 11.59
N GLN A 406 -3.56 -13.17 11.57
CA GLN A 406 -3.65 -13.93 10.32
C GLN A 406 -5.11 -14.02 9.87
N VAL A 407 -5.45 -13.38 8.75
CA VAL A 407 -6.84 -13.35 8.25
C VAL A 407 -7.07 -14.46 7.22
N VAL A 408 -6.16 -14.60 6.25
CA VAL A 408 -6.25 -15.59 5.16
C VAL A 408 -4.99 -16.42 5.13
N GLY A 409 -5.13 -17.74 5.00
CA GLY A 409 -3.99 -18.64 4.83
C GLY A 409 -3.15 -18.83 6.09
N ARG A 410 -1.88 -19.20 5.91
CA ARG A 410 -1.00 -19.64 6.99
C ARG A 410 0.41 -19.11 6.81
N LYS A 411 1.06 -18.77 7.93
CA LYS A 411 2.45 -18.35 7.97
C LYS A 411 3.25 -19.22 8.94
N TYR A 412 4.44 -19.62 8.54
CA TYR A 412 5.42 -20.14 9.48
C TYR A 412 6.21 -18.97 10.05
N ILE A 413 6.43 -18.99 11.36
CA ILE A 413 7.12 -17.93 12.09
C ILE A 413 8.14 -18.57 13.02
N ARG A 414 9.38 -18.08 12.97
CA ARG A 414 10.44 -18.44 13.92
C ARG A 414 10.85 -17.20 14.70
N LEU A 415 10.87 -17.30 16.03
CA LEU A 415 11.14 -16.21 16.96
C LEU A 415 12.42 -16.49 17.76
N TYR A 416 13.23 -15.45 17.98
CA TYR A 416 14.36 -15.47 18.91
C TYR A 416 14.21 -14.31 19.90
N ALA A 417 14.45 -14.59 21.17
CA ALA A 417 14.41 -13.56 22.22
C ALA A 417 15.51 -12.51 21.97
N PRO A 418 15.34 -11.26 22.47
CA PRO A 418 16.37 -10.22 22.36
C PRO A 418 17.74 -10.65 22.90
N SER A 419 17.78 -11.56 23.89
CA SER A 419 19.03 -12.12 24.43
C SER A 419 19.84 -12.94 23.42
N ALA A 420 19.25 -13.35 22.30
CA ALA A 420 19.92 -14.07 21.21
C ALA A 420 20.55 -13.13 20.16
N SER A 421 20.49 -11.80 20.34
CA SER A 421 20.94 -10.81 19.34
C SER A 421 22.36 -11.03 18.83
N GLU A 422 23.31 -11.39 19.71
CA GLU A 422 24.69 -11.68 19.30
C GLU A 422 24.79 -12.94 18.43
N CYS A 423 23.90 -13.91 18.62
CA CYS A 423 23.90 -15.17 17.88
C CYS A 423 23.22 -15.03 16.50
N VAL A 424 22.43 -13.98 16.27
CA VAL A 424 21.71 -13.76 15.00
C VAL A 424 22.36 -12.69 14.12
N TYR A 425 23.55 -12.19 14.47
CA TYR A 425 24.41 -11.38 13.60
C TYR A 425 23.67 -10.21 12.89
N PRO A 426 23.19 -9.20 13.63
CA PRO A 426 22.66 -7.97 13.03
C PRO A 426 23.65 -7.34 12.05
N HIS A 427 23.13 -6.61 11.05
CA HIS A 427 23.99 -5.67 10.32
C HIS A 427 24.52 -4.59 11.29
N THR A 428 25.78 -4.18 11.10
CA THR A 428 26.45 -3.24 12.02
C THR A 428 26.39 -1.79 11.55
N GLN A 429 25.97 -1.54 10.30
CA GLN A 429 25.95 -0.22 9.68
C GLN A 429 24.73 -0.09 8.75
N GLY A 430 24.36 1.16 8.44
CA GLY A 430 23.26 1.48 7.55
C GLY A 430 21.87 1.35 8.20
N MET A 431 20.84 1.28 7.36
CA MET A 431 19.43 1.22 7.79
C MET A 431 18.95 -0.20 8.18
N LEU A 432 19.81 -1.22 8.06
CA LEU A 432 19.47 -2.64 8.28
C LEU A 432 19.91 -3.15 9.66
N THR A 433 20.25 -2.29 10.61
CA THR A 433 20.80 -2.70 11.92
C THR A 433 19.85 -3.56 12.76
N ASN A 434 18.55 -3.51 12.48
CA ASN A 434 17.54 -4.38 13.05
C ASN A 434 17.28 -5.67 12.26
N THR A 435 18.04 -5.93 11.19
CA THR A 435 17.93 -7.13 10.34
C THR A 435 19.16 -8.02 10.54
N SER A 436 18.95 -9.34 10.57
CA SER A 436 19.98 -10.37 10.65
C SER A 436 20.66 -10.57 9.30
N ARG A 437 21.98 -10.76 9.31
CA ARG A 437 22.74 -11.21 8.14
C ARG A 437 22.56 -12.69 7.83
N VAL A 438 21.99 -13.46 8.75
CA VAL A 438 21.85 -14.90 8.61
C VAL A 438 20.68 -15.23 7.70
N ASN A 439 20.98 -15.84 6.55
CA ASN A 439 19.94 -16.47 5.73
C ASN A 439 19.50 -17.80 6.38
N LEU A 440 18.27 -17.84 6.91
CA LEU A 440 17.75 -19.02 7.59
C LEU A 440 17.54 -20.22 6.67
N ASP A 441 17.36 -20.01 5.37
CA ASP A 441 17.18 -21.09 4.41
C ASP A 441 18.52 -21.76 4.05
N GLN A 442 19.63 -21.02 4.20
CA GLN A 442 20.98 -21.49 3.92
C GLN A 442 22.02 -20.82 4.84
N VAL A 443 22.15 -21.34 6.06
CA VAL A 443 23.08 -20.81 7.06
C VAL A 443 24.54 -21.15 6.71
N ASP A 444 25.37 -20.14 6.50
CA ASP A 444 26.83 -20.30 6.45
C ASP A 444 27.39 -20.44 7.88
N LYS A 445 27.74 -21.67 8.26
CA LYS A 445 28.27 -21.98 9.60
C LYS A 445 29.70 -21.48 9.81
N GLY A 446 30.45 -21.23 8.73
CA GLY A 446 31.80 -20.66 8.81
C GLY A 446 31.74 -19.17 9.13
N GLU A 447 30.79 -18.46 8.51
CA GLU A 447 30.57 -17.03 8.75
C GLU A 447 29.80 -16.75 10.05
N PHE A 448 28.81 -17.60 10.38
CA PHE A 448 27.90 -17.41 11.52
C PHE A 448 27.97 -18.54 12.56
N PRO A 449 29.13 -18.82 13.18
CA PRO A 449 29.31 -19.97 14.06
C PRO A 449 28.43 -19.95 15.32
N LEU A 450 28.17 -18.77 15.90
CA LEU A 450 27.30 -18.62 17.08
C LEU A 450 25.83 -18.86 16.76
N PHE A 451 25.44 -18.84 15.47
CA PHE A 451 24.05 -19.01 15.11
C PHE A 451 23.53 -20.37 15.58
N ALA A 452 24.33 -21.43 15.55
CA ALA A 452 23.93 -22.77 16.00
C ALA A 452 23.52 -22.84 17.48
N THR A 453 23.95 -21.89 18.32
CA THR A 453 23.59 -21.82 19.74
C THR A 453 22.36 -20.96 20.01
N ALA A 454 21.82 -20.27 18.99
CA ALA A 454 20.65 -19.42 19.14
C ALA A 454 19.40 -20.25 19.44
N HIS A 455 18.84 -20.08 20.64
CA HIS A 455 17.56 -20.67 21.02
C HIS A 455 16.42 -19.95 20.32
N PHE A 456 15.48 -20.73 19.77
CA PHE A 456 14.30 -20.19 19.10
C PHE A 456 13.02 -20.86 19.59
N THR A 457 11.89 -20.24 19.29
CA THR A 457 10.56 -20.89 19.30
C THR A 457 9.92 -20.67 17.94
N GLU A 458 9.03 -21.58 17.51
CA GLU A 458 8.40 -21.52 16.19
C GLU A 458 6.93 -21.86 16.26
N CYS A 459 6.17 -21.38 15.28
CA CYS A 459 4.78 -21.75 15.09
C CYS A 459 4.39 -21.72 13.61
N VAL A 460 3.31 -22.43 13.31
CA VAL A 460 2.47 -22.09 12.16
C VAL A 460 1.30 -21.29 12.71
N LEU A 461 1.18 -20.04 12.25
CA LEU A 461 0.07 -19.16 12.55
C LEU A 461 -1.05 -19.42 11.53
N GLU A 462 -2.17 -19.91 12.04
CA GLU A 462 -3.34 -20.31 11.26
C GLU A 462 -4.32 -19.15 11.06
N ALA A 463 -5.16 -19.22 10.03
CA ALA A 463 -6.19 -18.22 9.80
C ALA A 463 -7.14 -18.12 11.02
N GLY A 464 -7.35 -16.91 11.53
CA GLY A 464 -8.14 -16.64 12.73
C GLY A 464 -7.32 -16.49 14.01
N GLU A 465 -6.02 -16.79 13.96
CA GLU A 465 -5.08 -16.61 15.07
C GLU A 465 -4.37 -15.24 15.02
N VAL A 466 -3.95 -14.76 16.19
CA VAL A 466 -3.15 -13.54 16.35
C VAL A 466 -1.88 -13.90 17.12
N LEU A 467 -0.71 -13.62 16.57
CA LEU A 467 0.55 -13.75 17.30
C LEU A 467 0.91 -12.41 17.93
N TYR A 468 1.09 -12.40 19.25
CA TYR A 468 1.78 -11.32 19.95
C TYR A 468 3.30 -11.52 19.87
N ILE A 469 3.98 -10.52 19.33
CA ILE A 469 5.44 -10.41 19.25
C ILE A 469 5.83 -9.22 20.13
N PRO A 470 6.52 -9.47 21.27
CA PRO A 470 6.98 -8.39 22.13
C PRO A 470 8.05 -7.53 21.44
N PRO A 471 8.26 -6.28 21.90
CA PRO A 471 9.30 -5.40 21.38
C PRO A 471 10.66 -6.09 21.28
N ARG A 472 11.38 -5.84 20.19
CA ARG A 472 12.74 -6.32 19.91
C ARG A 472 12.90 -7.84 19.79
N TRP A 473 11.82 -8.60 19.77
CA TRP A 473 11.89 -10.01 19.42
C TRP A 473 12.22 -10.17 17.94
N TRP A 474 13.27 -10.93 17.68
CA TRP A 474 13.68 -11.29 16.33
C TRP A 474 12.68 -12.27 15.75
N HIS A 475 12.19 -12.02 14.54
CA HIS A 475 11.20 -12.86 13.89
C HIS A 475 11.48 -13.01 12.39
N TYR A 476 11.42 -14.26 11.94
CA TYR A 476 11.42 -14.65 10.53
C TYR A 476 10.03 -15.14 10.17
N VAL A 477 9.54 -14.78 8.98
CA VAL A 477 8.19 -15.13 8.53
C VAL A 477 8.22 -15.65 7.10
N THR A 478 7.56 -16.77 6.84
CA THR A 478 7.30 -17.25 5.47
C THR A 478 5.85 -17.67 5.28
N SER A 479 5.22 -17.25 4.18
CA SER A 479 3.84 -17.60 3.86
C SER A 479 3.75 -19.02 3.32
N LEU A 480 3.02 -19.91 4.00
CA LEU A 480 2.86 -21.32 3.58
C LEU A 480 1.75 -21.52 2.55
N SER A 481 0.92 -20.51 2.35
CA SER A 481 -0.17 -20.45 1.38
C SER A 481 -0.31 -19.03 0.86
N LYS A 482 -1.29 -18.77 -0.03
CA LYS A 482 -1.78 -17.40 -0.23
C LYS A 482 -2.13 -16.83 1.14
N SER A 483 -1.63 -15.65 1.47
CA SER A 483 -1.68 -15.11 2.82
C SER A 483 -2.12 -13.66 2.81
N PHE A 484 -2.99 -13.30 3.75
CA PHE A 484 -3.31 -11.92 4.10
C PHE A 484 -3.27 -11.80 5.63
N SER A 485 -2.34 -11.00 6.15
CA SER A 485 -2.20 -10.70 7.58
C SER A 485 -2.34 -9.19 7.82
N VAL A 486 -2.70 -8.84 9.05
CA VAL A 486 -2.74 -7.45 9.55
C VAL A 486 -1.84 -7.38 10.77
N SER A 487 -0.86 -6.46 10.79
CA SER A 487 -0.09 -6.18 12.00
C SER A 487 -0.56 -4.89 12.65
N PHE A 488 -0.67 -4.89 13.98
CA PHE A 488 -0.96 -3.72 14.79
C PHE A 488 0.28 -3.41 15.62
N TRP A 489 0.91 -2.27 15.36
CA TRP A 489 2.08 -1.81 16.08
C TRP A 489 1.67 -0.72 17.06
N TRP A 490 2.01 -0.89 18.34
CA TRP A 490 1.79 0.13 19.36
C TRP A 490 2.98 0.22 20.31
N SER A 491 3.12 1.38 20.94
CA SER A 491 4.12 1.64 21.97
C SER A 491 3.40 2.10 23.24
N GLU A 492 4.02 1.89 24.40
CA GLU A 492 3.58 2.52 25.63
C GLU A 492 3.68 4.06 25.49
N GLY A 493 2.66 4.78 25.96
CA GLY A 493 2.65 6.24 25.92
C GLY A 493 3.82 6.82 26.71
N GLN A 494 4.46 7.86 26.18
CA GLN A 494 5.44 8.63 26.95
C GLN A 494 4.66 9.56 27.89
N ASP A 495 4.68 9.27 29.19
CA ASP A 495 4.27 10.22 30.23
C ASP A 495 5.27 11.40 30.36
#